data_AF-A0A1G7R618-F1
#
_entry.id   AF-A0A1G7R618-F1
#
_cell.length_a   1.000
_cell.length_b   1.000
_cell.length_c   1.000
_cell.angle_alpha   90.00
_cell.angle_beta   90.00
_cell.angle_gamma   90.00
#
_symmetry.space_group_name_H-M   'P 1'
#
loop_
_entity.id
_entity.type
_entity.pdbx_description
1 polymer ?
#
loop_
_entity_poly.entity_id
_entity_poly.type
_entity_poly.pdbx_seq_one_letter_code
_entity_poly.pdbx_strand_id
1 'polypeptide(L)'
;MGKTVTTYLIDGDPKGTQYVFISNKICQMYVIPRSNLSILNERQELQTPAFYILLGEDEATKPKAYIGETENFRERVKDHDSKKAFWQKALLFISKDAAMTKADVQYLELYWLQYL
;
A
#
# COMPACT_ATOMS: atom_id res chain seq x y z
N MET A 1 25.83 2.92 -4.53
CA MET A 1 25.74 1.45 -4.33
C MET A 1 24.39 0.98 -4.85
N GLY A 2 24.36 -0.11 -5.62
CA GLY A 2 23.10 -0.73 -6.06
C GLY A 2 22.32 -1.34 -4.91
N LYS A 3 21.02 -1.55 -5.12
CA LYS A 3 20.11 -2.28 -4.21
C LYS A 3 19.33 -3.28 -5.04
N THR A 4 19.11 -4.47 -4.50
CA THR A 4 18.22 -5.47 -5.10
C THR A 4 16.82 -5.28 -4.53
N VAL A 5 15.85 -5.12 -5.43
CA VAL A 5 14.42 -5.15 -5.09
C VAL A 5 13.90 -6.51 -5.53
N THR A 6 13.30 -7.26 -4.61
CA THR A 6 12.69 -8.55 -4.90
C THR A 6 11.19 -8.37 -4.96
N THR A 7 10.59 -8.83 -6.06
CA THR A 7 9.13 -8.87 -6.25
C THR A 7 8.67 -10.33 -6.33
N TYR A 8 7.76 -10.70 -5.43
CA TYR A 8 7.07 -11.98 -5.41
C TYR A 8 5.65 -11.79 -5.96
N LEU A 9 5.28 -12.55 -6.98
CA LEU A 9 3.94 -12.54 -7.58
C LEU A 9 3.07 -13.54 -6.83
N ILE A 10 2.07 -13.06 -6.08
CA ILE A 10 1.30 -13.93 -5.15
C ILE A 10 0.47 -14.96 -5.92
N ASP A 11 -0.10 -14.54 -7.05
CA ASP A 11 -0.94 -15.32 -7.94
C ASP A 11 -0.18 -15.77 -9.21
N GLY A 12 1.12 -15.50 -9.31
CA GLY A 12 1.93 -15.75 -10.49
C GLY A 12 1.68 -14.78 -11.66
N ASP A 13 0.82 -13.77 -11.50
CA ASP A 13 0.54 -12.76 -12.51
C ASP A 13 1.22 -11.42 -12.16
N PRO A 14 2.06 -10.83 -13.05
CA PRO A 14 2.63 -9.51 -12.81
C PRO A 14 1.60 -8.38 -12.71
N LYS A 15 0.35 -8.58 -13.17
CA LYS A 15 -0.78 -7.65 -12.99
C LYS A 15 -1.58 -7.91 -11.72
N GLY A 16 -1.34 -9.04 -11.08
CA GLY A 16 -1.98 -9.48 -9.85
C GLY A 16 -1.40 -8.82 -8.60
N THR A 17 -1.66 -9.43 -7.44
CA THR A 17 -1.11 -8.90 -6.18
C THR A 17 0.37 -9.24 -6.07
N GLN A 18 1.19 -8.25 -5.74
CA GLN A 18 2.64 -8.41 -5.62
C GLN A 18 3.09 -8.08 -4.21
N TYR A 19 4.09 -8.82 -3.73
CA TYR A 19 4.82 -8.53 -2.50
C TYR A 19 6.25 -8.12 -2.86
N VAL A 20 6.66 -6.94 -2.42
CA VAL A 20 7.91 -6.28 -2.83
C VAL A 20 8.72 -5.89 -1.60
N PHE A 21 10.00 -6.24 -1.59
CA PHE A 21 10.89 -5.91 -0.48
C PHE A 21 12.33 -5.74 -0.92
N ILE A 22 13.11 -5.07 -0.05
CA ILE A 22 14.57 -5.04 -0.12
C ILE A 22 15.07 -5.85 1.08
N SER A 23 16.00 -6.77 0.84
CA SER A 23 16.57 -7.59 1.92
C SER A 23 17.15 -6.74 3.04
N ASN A 24 16.94 -7.16 4.28
CA ASN A 24 17.37 -6.47 5.50
C ASN A 24 16.77 -5.05 5.69
N LYS A 25 15.57 -4.81 5.14
CA LYS A 25 14.77 -3.61 5.44
C LYS A 25 13.55 -3.95 6.28
N ILE A 26 13.17 -3.01 7.13
CA ILE A 26 12.03 -3.12 8.05
C ILE A 26 10.70 -2.76 7.39
N CYS A 27 10.72 -2.27 6.16
CA CYS A 27 9.53 -1.90 5.40
C CYS A 27 9.43 -2.82 4.19
N GLN A 28 8.22 -3.29 3.98
CA GLN A 28 7.83 -4.16 2.89
C GLN A 28 6.55 -3.61 2.26
N MET A 29 6.37 -3.84 0.96
CA MET A 29 5.29 -3.25 0.19
C MET A 29 4.44 -4.33 -0.45
N TYR A 30 3.12 -4.16 -0.41
CA TYR A 30 2.19 -4.88 -1.24
C TYR A 30 1.67 -3.97 -2.36
N VAL A 31 1.68 -4.46 -3.59
CA VAL A 31 0.95 -3.86 -4.71
C VAL A 31 -0.35 -4.63 -4.84
N ILE A 32 -1.47 -4.00 -4.54
CA ILE A 32 -2.79 -4.64 -4.50
C ILE A 32 -3.67 -3.98 -5.56
N PRO A 33 -3.99 -4.68 -6.67
CA PRO A 33 -5.01 -4.23 -7.60
C PRO A 33 -6.37 -4.08 -6.90
N ARG A 34 -7.14 -3.06 -7.26
CA ARG A 34 -8.50 -2.86 -6.72
C ARG A 34 -9.42 -4.04 -6.99
N SER A 35 -9.20 -4.76 -8.08
CA SER A 35 -9.92 -5.99 -8.40
C SER A 35 -9.57 -7.18 -7.50
N ASN A 36 -8.49 -7.10 -6.71
CA ASN A 36 -7.93 -8.23 -5.96
C ASN A 36 -7.87 -7.97 -4.44
N LEU A 37 -8.89 -7.31 -3.89
CA LEU A 37 -8.95 -6.99 -2.46
C LEU A 37 -9.19 -8.20 -1.54
N SER A 38 -9.47 -9.38 -2.09
CA SER A 38 -9.65 -10.62 -1.32
C SER A 38 -8.41 -10.98 -0.50
N ILE A 39 -7.21 -10.63 -0.96
CA ILE A 39 -5.93 -10.87 -0.27
C ILE A 39 -5.91 -10.29 1.16
N LEU A 40 -6.66 -9.21 1.40
CA LEU A 40 -6.77 -8.57 2.72
C LEU A 40 -7.44 -9.47 3.77
N ASN A 41 -8.21 -10.46 3.32
CA ASN A 41 -8.81 -11.47 4.18
C ASN A 41 -7.87 -12.66 4.42
N GLU A 42 -6.90 -12.88 3.52
CA GLU A 42 -5.99 -14.04 3.53
C GLU A 42 -4.69 -13.77 4.29
N ARG A 43 -4.29 -12.49 4.40
CA ARG A 43 -3.01 -12.05 4.97
C ARG A 43 -3.23 -11.16 6.18
N GLN A 44 -3.09 -11.74 7.38
CA GLN A 44 -3.31 -11.02 8.64
C GLN A 44 -2.29 -9.89 8.84
N GLU A 45 -1.10 -10.01 8.28
CA GLU A 45 -0.06 -8.97 8.29
C GLU A 45 -0.48 -7.68 7.57
N LEU A 46 -1.54 -7.71 6.74
CA LEU A 46 -2.10 -6.51 6.11
C LEU A 46 -3.06 -5.74 7.03
N GLN A 47 -3.28 -6.24 8.24
CA GLN A 47 -4.12 -5.65 9.28
C GLN A 47 -3.27 -5.05 10.41
N THR A 48 -2.11 -4.51 10.06
CA THR A 48 -1.21 -3.75 10.94
C THR A 48 -1.18 -2.28 10.55
N PRO A 49 -0.62 -1.39 11.40
CA PRO A 49 -0.31 -0.02 11.00
C PRO A 49 0.43 0.04 9.67
N ALA A 50 -0.10 0.86 8.77
CA ALA A 50 0.34 0.92 7.40
C ALA A 50 0.20 2.33 6.83
N PHE A 51 1.17 2.69 6.00
CA PHE A 51 1.10 3.82 5.10
C PHE A 51 0.71 3.30 3.72
N TYR A 52 -0.11 4.03 2.96
CA TYR A 52 -0.46 3.60 1.61
C TYR A 52 -0.62 4.75 0.62
N ILE A 53 -0.44 4.39 -0.65
CA ILE A 53 -0.70 5.26 -1.79
C ILE A 53 -1.73 4.58 -2.68
N LEU A 54 -2.87 5.21 -2.90
CA LEU A 54 -3.82 4.83 -3.93
C LEU A 54 -3.43 5.50 -5.24
N LEU A 55 -3.27 4.73 -6.30
CA LEU A 55 -2.90 5.21 -7.62
C LEU A 55 -4.03 4.92 -8.61
N GLY A 56 -4.25 5.87 -9.52
CA GLY A 56 -5.17 5.73 -10.64
C GLY A 56 -5.20 7.00 -11.47
N GLU A 57 -6.33 7.27 -12.10
CA GLU A 57 -6.52 8.42 -13.00
C GLU A 57 -7.84 9.11 -12.70
N ASP A 58 -7.89 10.43 -12.89
CA ASP A 58 -9.15 11.18 -12.83
C ASP A 58 -9.99 11.04 -14.12
N GLU A 59 -11.17 11.67 -14.15
CA GLU A 59 -12.07 11.61 -15.32
C GLU A 59 -11.45 12.20 -16.60
N ALA A 60 -10.43 13.05 -16.47
CA ALA A 60 -9.68 13.64 -17.57
C ALA A 60 -8.43 12.82 -17.93
N THR A 61 -8.34 11.56 -17.47
CA THR A 61 -7.20 10.64 -17.67
C THR A 61 -5.88 11.14 -17.10
N LYS A 62 -5.92 12.09 -16.15
CA LYS A 62 -4.71 12.59 -15.51
C LYS A 62 -4.33 11.67 -14.36
N PRO A 63 -3.03 11.30 -14.23
CA PRO A 63 -2.56 10.52 -13.10
C PRO A 63 -2.92 11.19 -11.78
N LYS A 64 -3.50 10.42 -10.86
CA LYS A 64 -3.93 10.88 -9.54
C LYS A 64 -3.46 9.91 -8.46
N ALA A 65 -2.96 10.49 -7.38
CA ALA A 65 -2.56 9.76 -6.19
C ALA A 65 -3.33 10.26 -4.96
N TYR A 66 -3.59 9.37 -4.02
CA TYR A 66 -4.02 9.70 -2.66
C TYR A 66 -3.10 9.00 -1.68
N ILE A 67 -2.61 9.75 -0.71
CA ILE A 67 -1.77 9.24 0.37
C ILE A 67 -2.60 9.17 1.64
N GLY A 68 -2.42 8.11 2.43
CA GLY A 68 -3.04 8.01 3.74
C GLY A 68 -2.36 7.00 4.66
N GLU A 69 -2.72 7.08 5.93
CA GLU A 69 -2.39 6.08 6.95
C GLU A 69 -3.59 5.29 7.44
N THR A 70 -3.32 4.16 8.11
CA THR A 70 -4.33 3.34 8.77
C THR A 70 -3.70 2.37 9.76
N GLU A 71 -4.46 1.96 10.78
CA GLU A 71 -4.13 0.81 11.63
C GLU A 71 -4.65 -0.51 11.04
N ASN A 72 -5.61 -0.46 10.12
CA ASN A 72 -6.21 -1.63 9.49
C ASN A 72 -6.68 -1.29 8.07
N PHE A 73 -5.88 -1.68 7.08
CA PHE A 73 -6.16 -1.36 5.68
C PHE A 73 -7.40 -2.06 5.13
N ARG A 74 -7.77 -3.23 5.66
CA ARG A 74 -8.98 -3.96 5.27
C ARG A 74 -10.25 -3.16 5.54
N GLU A 75 -10.32 -2.48 6.68
CA GLU A 75 -11.46 -1.61 6.98
C GLU A 75 -11.37 -0.30 6.21
N ARG A 76 -10.16 0.27 6.11
CA ARG A 76 -9.94 1.55 5.42
C ARG A 76 -10.25 1.49 3.92
N VAL A 77 -9.97 0.37 3.25
CA VAL A 77 -10.20 0.26 1.81
C VAL A 77 -11.68 0.27 1.45
N LYS A 78 -12.58 -0.20 2.33
CA LYS A 78 -14.04 -0.17 2.12
C LYS A 78 -14.56 1.27 1.99
N ASP A 79 -14.02 2.18 2.79
CA ASP A 79 -14.31 3.62 2.69
C ASP A 79 -13.84 4.20 1.36
N HIS A 80 -12.65 3.82 0.90
CA HIS A 80 -12.12 4.33 -0.36
C HIS A 80 -12.82 3.72 -1.58
N ASP A 81 -13.21 2.45 -1.52
CA ASP A 81 -13.92 1.79 -2.60
C ASP A 81 -15.30 2.44 -2.86
N SER A 82 -15.97 2.88 -1.79
CA SER A 82 -17.24 3.61 -1.87
C SER A 82 -17.10 5.09 -2.22
N LYS A 83 -16.02 5.77 -1.78
CA LYS A 83 -15.91 7.24 -1.86
C LYS A 83 -14.95 7.74 -2.93
N LYS A 84 -14.09 6.89 -3.49
CA LYS A 84 -13.06 7.28 -4.46
C LYS A 84 -13.10 6.35 -5.67
N ALA A 85 -13.70 6.81 -6.76
CA ALA A 85 -13.78 6.02 -7.99
C ALA A 85 -12.43 5.93 -8.73
N PHE A 86 -11.55 6.93 -8.57
CA PHE A 86 -10.36 7.12 -9.41
C PHE A 86 -9.30 6.01 -9.27
N TRP A 87 -9.19 5.37 -8.10
CA TRP A 87 -8.06 4.50 -7.79
C TRP A 87 -8.24 3.11 -8.39
N GLN A 88 -7.13 2.53 -8.84
CA GLN A 88 -7.04 1.26 -9.54
C GLN A 88 -6.10 0.27 -8.84
N LYS A 89 -5.11 0.77 -8.08
CA LYS A 89 -4.21 -0.06 -7.28
C LYS A 89 -3.76 0.67 -6.02
N ALA A 90 -3.47 -0.09 -4.97
CA ALA A 90 -2.89 0.39 -3.73
C ALA A 90 -1.43 -0.07 -3.63
N LEU A 91 -0.53 0.86 -3.26
CA LEU A 91 0.80 0.56 -2.75
C LEU A 91 0.72 0.62 -1.23
N LEU A 92 0.73 -0.53 -0.57
CA LEU A 92 0.56 -0.65 0.87
C LEU A 92 1.91 -0.96 1.52
N PHE A 93 2.39 -0.06 2.36
CA PHE A 93 3.65 -0.17 3.07
C PHE A 93 3.38 -0.61 4.51
N ILE A 94 3.89 -1.78 4.87
CA ILE A 94 3.76 -2.33 6.22
C ILE A 94 5.15 -2.57 6.81
N SER A 95 5.21 -2.66 8.13
CA SER A 95 6.43 -3.06 8.80
C SER A 95 6.64 -4.57 8.72
N LYS A 96 7.91 -4.97 8.62
CA LYS A 96 8.36 -6.31 8.91
C LYS A 96 8.53 -6.45 10.43
N ASP A 97 7.98 -7.53 11.00
CA ASP A 97 8.12 -7.88 12.42
C ASP A 97 7.63 -6.79 13.40
N ALA A 98 6.61 -6.01 13.00
CA ALA A 98 6.01 -4.92 13.80
C ALA A 98 7.01 -3.84 14.27
N ALA A 99 8.08 -3.63 13.50
CA ALA A 99 9.10 -2.61 13.78
C ALA A 99 8.65 -1.15 13.56
N MET A 100 7.45 -0.90 13.00
CA MET A 100 6.86 0.44 12.90
C MET A 100 5.57 0.52 13.72
N THR A 101 5.49 1.56 14.53
CA THR A 101 4.33 1.93 15.33
C THR A 101 3.43 2.91 14.59
N LYS A 102 2.25 3.18 15.14
CA LYS A 102 1.36 4.24 14.65
C LYS A 102 2.07 5.59 14.56
N ALA A 103 2.89 5.94 15.55
CA ALA A 103 3.61 7.21 15.58
C ALA A 103 4.58 7.34 14.40
N ASP A 104 5.24 6.24 14.02
CA ASP A 104 6.14 6.21 12.87
C ASP A 104 5.38 6.43 11.56
N VAL A 105 4.21 5.79 11.42
CA VAL A 105 3.36 5.93 10.22
C VAL A 105 2.81 7.37 10.10
N GLN A 106 2.38 7.98 11.20
CA GLN A 106 1.91 9.37 11.23
C GLN A 106 3.02 10.36 10.89
N TYR A 107 4.23 10.15 11.41
CA TYR A 107 5.38 10.96 11.07
C TYR A 107 5.69 10.91 9.57
N LEU A 108 5.65 9.71 8.97
CA LEU A 108 5.85 9.55 7.54
C LEU A 108 4.78 10.31 6.75
N GLU A 109 3.49 10.16 7.08
CA GLU A 109 2.44 10.92 6.38
C GLU A 109 2.68 12.44 6.43
N LEU A 110 2.99 12.98 7.61
CA LEU A 110 3.29 14.41 7.79
C LEU A 110 4.55 14.86 7.03
N TYR A 111 5.56 14.02 6.93
CA TYR A 111 6.77 14.32 6.16
C TYR A 111 6.48 14.37 4.66
N TRP A 112 5.71 13.41 4.14
CA TRP A 112 5.41 13.31 2.72
C TRP A 112 4.43 14.38 2.23
N LEU A 113 3.49 14.81 3.07
CA LEU A 113 2.59 15.93 2.77
C LEU A 113 3.33 17.26 2.52
N GLN A 114 4.58 17.41 2.98
CA GLN A 114 5.40 18.62 2.70
C GLN A 114 5.91 18.69 1.25
N TYR A 115 5.83 17.58 0.50
CA TYR A 115 6.34 17.46 -0.87
C TYR A 115 5.21 17.33 -1.91
N LEU A 116 3.94 17.44 -1.48
CA LEU A 116 2.76 17.49 -2.32
C LEU A 116 2.21 18.92 -2.40
#